data_AF-I2CPY7-F1
#
_entry.id   AF-I2CPY7-F1
#
_cell.length_a   1.000
_cell.length_b   1.000
_cell.length_c   1.000
_cell.angle_alpha   90.00
_cell.angle_beta   90.00
_cell.angle_gamma   90.00
#
_symmetry.space_group_name_H-M   'P 1'
#
loop_
_entity.id
_entity.type
_entity.pdbx_description
1 polymer ?
#
loop_
_entity_poly.entity_id
_entity_poly.type
_entity_poly.pdbx_seq_one_letter_code
_entity_poly.pdbx_strand_id
1 'polypeptide(L)'
;MAVTGTVNGVGVHRPLLDLPKSQIYDFAHTFGVPYFKDTTPSWSTRGKLRRLLWPLLSDMYGEGFSAHLSHLAWESDAARQLVYRAV
;
A
#
# COMPACT_ATOMS: atom_id res chain seq x y z
N MET A 1 15.78 -7.03 6.51
CA MET A 1 14.33 -7.03 6.22
C MET A 1 13.59 -7.19 7.54
N ALA A 2 12.84 -6.19 7.98
CA ALA A 2 12.07 -6.28 9.22
C ALA A 2 10.77 -7.08 9.01
N VAL A 3 10.27 -7.75 10.04
CA VAL A 3 8.90 -8.30 10.05
C VAL A 3 7.94 -7.11 10.01
N THR A 4 7.03 -7.07 9.04
CA THR A 4 6.10 -5.94 8.84
C THR A 4 4.78 -6.14 9.58
N GLY A 5 4.54 -7.33 10.11
CA GLY A 5 3.40 -7.62 10.99
C GLY A 5 3.31 -9.11 11.33
N THR A 6 2.37 -9.46 12.20
CA THR A 6 2.06 -10.85 12.55
C THR A 6 0.59 -11.14 12.19
N VAL A 7 0.35 -12.22 11.45
CA VAL A 7 -1.00 -12.68 11.08
C VAL A 7 -1.13 -14.12 11.54
N ASN A 8 -2.11 -14.41 12.40
CA ASN A 8 -2.34 -15.75 12.95
C ASN A 8 -1.08 -16.36 13.61
N GLY A 9 -0.29 -15.54 14.32
CA GLY A 9 0.97 -15.97 14.95
C GLY A 9 2.16 -16.12 13.99
N VAL A 10 1.96 -15.88 12.69
CA VAL A 10 3.03 -15.98 11.67
C VAL A 10 3.56 -14.59 11.32
N GLY A 11 4.88 -14.43 11.33
CA GLY A 11 5.55 -13.22 10.87
C GLY A 11 5.37 -13.04 9.36
N VAL A 12 4.85 -11.88 8.96
CA VAL A 12 4.62 -11.51 7.56
C VAL A 12 5.60 -10.41 7.16
N HIS A 13 6.34 -10.65 6.08
CA HIS A 13 7.25 -9.69 5.48
C HIS A 13 6.62 -9.06 4.24
N ARG A 14 6.77 -7.74 4.07
CA ARG A 14 6.28 -6.98 2.91
C ARG A 14 7.45 -6.29 2.19
N PRO A 15 8.35 -7.03 1.54
CA PRO A 15 9.59 -6.49 0.99
C PRO A 15 9.43 -5.43 -0.10
N LEU A 16 8.30 -5.44 -0.80
CA LEU A 16 8.00 -4.52 -1.90
C LEU A 16 7.07 -3.37 -1.48
N LEU A 17 6.81 -3.20 -0.17
CA LEU A 17 5.81 -2.24 0.31
C LEU A 17 6.16 -0.80 -0.06
N ASP A 18 7.43 -0.45 0.06
CA ASP A 18 7.92 0.91 -0.17
C ASP A 18 8.18 1.21 -1.65
N LEU A 19 8.02 0.22 -2.53
CA LEU A 19 8.28 0.37 -3.95
C LEU A 19 7.01 0.78 -4.71
N PRO A 20 7.04 1.86 -5.48
CA PRO A 20 5.97 2.21 -6.41
C PRO A 20 5.70 1.05 -7.37
N LYS A 21 4.42 0.83 -7.69
CA LYS A 21 4.02 -0.27 -8.56
C LYS A 21 4.61 -0.17 -9.98
N SER A 22 4.88 1.04 -10.46
CA SER A 22 5.55 1.30 -11.73
C SER A 22 6.93 0.64 -11.78
N GLN A 23 7.77 0.85 -10.76
CA GLN A 23 9.12 0.27 -10.71
C GLN A 23 9.10 -1.27 -10.78
N ILE A 24 8.09 -1.90 -10.17
CA ILE A 24 7.92 -3.36 -10.23
C ILE A 24 7.58 -3.81 -11.66
N TYR A 25 6.76 -3.05 -12.39
CA TYR A 25 6.44 -3.35 -13.79
C TYR A 25 7.63 -3.08 -14.72
N ASP A 26 8.33 -1.96 -14.54
CA ASP A 26 9.51 -1.61 -15.33
C ASP A 26 10.58 -2.70 -15.21
N PHE A 27 10.81 -3.22 -13.99
CA PHE A 27 11.67 -4.37 -13.77
C PHE A 27 11.19 -5.61 -14.53
N ALA A 28 9.90 -5.94 -14.42
CA ALA A 28 9.34 -7.11 -15.09
C ALA A 28 9.46 -7.01 -16.62
N HIS A 29 9.24 -5.82 -17.20
CA HIS A 29 9.42 -5.59 -18.64
C HIS A 29 10.88 -5.68 -19.06
N THR A 30 11.78 -5.08 -18.29
CA THR A 30 13.23 -5.04 -18.58
C THR A 30 13.84 -6.45 -18.61
N PHE A 31 13.44 -7.31 -17.67
CA PHE A 31 14.01 -8.66 -17.52
C PHE A 31 13.09 -9.78 -18.06
N GLY A 32 11.98 -9.43 -18.71
CA GLY A 32 11.07 -10.41 -19.31
C GLY A 32 10.35 -11.31 -18.30
N VAL A 33 10.07 -10.82 -17.09
CA VAL A 33 9.33 -11.57 -16.06
C VAL A 33 7.84 -11.60 -16.41
N PRO A 34 7.23 -12.77 -16.68
CA PRO A 34 5.81 -12.85 -16.99
C PRO A 34 4.94 -12.62 -15.75
N TYR A 35 3.81 -11.95 -15.92
CA TYR A 35 2.86 -11.69 -14.84
C TYR A 35 1.41 -11.61 -15.35
N PHE A 36 0.45 -11.87 -14.47
CA PHE A 36 -0.98 -11.74 -14.79
C PHE A 36 -1.42 -10.27 -14.81
N LYS A 37 -2.30 -9.92 -15.75
CA LYS A 37 -2.91 -8.58 -15.83
C LYS A 37 -3.87 -8.35 -14.65
N ASP A 38 -4.12 -7.08 -14.33
CA ASP A 38 -5.08 -6.73 -13.27
C ASP A 38 -6.51 -7.08 -13.69
N THR A 39 -7.05 -8.15 -13.09
CA THR A 39 -8.43 -8.61 -13.27
C THR A 39 -9.36 -8.16 -12.14
N THR A 40 -8.93 -7.22 -11.27
CA THR A 40 -9.78 -6.69 -10.18
C THR A 40 -11.12 -6.19 -10.75
N PRO A 41 -12.29 -6.68 -10.32
CA PRO A 41 -13.58 -6.24 -10.84
C PRO A 41 -13.89 -4.78 -10.48
N SER A 42 -14.50 -4.02 -11.40
CA SER A 42 -14.85 -2.59 -11.23
C SER A 42 -15.82 -2.33 -10.08
N TRP A 43 -16.76 -3.24 -9.86
CA TRP A 43 -17.77 -3.12 -8.81
C TRP A 43 -17.25 -3.38 -7.39
N SER A 44 -16.09 -4.05 -7.25
CA SER A 44 -15.51 -4.36 -5.93
C SER A 44 -14.98 -3.09 -5.25
N THR A 45 -14.97 -3.05 -3.91
CA THR A 45 -14.40 -1.93 -3.15
C THR A 45 -12.96 -1.62 -3.60
N ARG A 46 -12.13 -2.66 -3.79
CA ARG A 46 -10.76 -2.52 -4.30
C ARG A 46 -10.73 -1.90 -5.70
N GLY A 47 -11.63 -2.34 -6.57
CA GLY A 47 -11.73 -1.86 -7.94
C GLY A 47 -12.18 -0.40 -8.04
N LYS A 48 -13.20 -0.03 -7.24
CA LYS A 48 -13.69 1.36 -7.14
C LYS A 48 -12.61 2.28 -6.55
N LEU A 49 -11.94 1.85 -5.48
CA LEU A 49 -10.87 2.63 -4.86
C LEU A 49 -9.75 2.91 -5.87
N ARG A 50 -9.22 1.89 -6.54
CA ARG A 50 -8.09 2.04 -7.47
C ARG A 50 -8.42 2.87 -8.71
N ARG A 51 -9.59 2.67 -9.32
CA ARG A 51 -9.90 3.26 -10.64
C ARG A 51 -10.70 4.55 -10.60
N LEU A 52 -11.40 4.82 -9.50
CA LEU A 52 -12.29 5.98 -9.40
C LEU A 52 -11.83 6.93 -8.29
N LEU A 53 -11.77 6.45 -7.06
CA LEU A 53 -11.51 7.31 -5.91
C LEU A 53 -10.06 7.81 -5.86
N TRP A 54 -9.09 6.91 -6.05
CA TRP A 54 -7.67 7.28 -5.96
C TRP A 54 -7.26 8.33 -7.00
N PRO A 55 -7.64 8.19 -8.30
CA PRO A 55 -7.38 9.25 -9.28
C PRO A 55 -8.08 10.55 -8.94
N LEU A 56 -9.33 10.50 -8.45
CA LEU A 56 -10.08 11.69 -8.05
C LEU A 56 -9.40 12.43 -6.89
N LEU A 57 -8.90 11.71 -5.89
CA LEU A 57 -8.15 12.32 -4.79
C LEU A 57 -6.83 12.94 -5.27
N SER A 58 -6.15 12.29 -6.23
CA SER A 58 -4.94 12.85 -6.83
C SER A 58 -5.21 14.13 -7.61
N ASP A 59 -6.32 14.17 -8.35
CA ASP A 59 -6.76 15.37 -9.08
C ASP A 59 -7.11 16.52 -8.12
N MET A 60 -7.82 16.21 -7.02
CA MET A 60 -8.25 17.22 -6.05
C MET A 60 -7.11 17.77 -5.16
N TYR A 61 -6.17 16.91 -4.74
CA TYR A 61 -5.18 17.23 -3.70
C TYR A 61 -3.73 17.15 -4.18
N GLY A 62 -3.50 16.75 -5.43
CA GLY A 62 -2.19 16.49 -6.02
C GLY A 62 -1.61 15.12 -5.63
N GLU A 63 -0.59 14.67 -6.38
CA GLU A 63 0.05 13.35 -6.21
C GLU A 63 0.63 13.09 -4.80
N GLY A 64 0.88 14.15 -4.03
CA GLY A 64 1.43 14.06 -2.66
C GLY A 64 0.44 13.58 -1.59
N PHE A 65 -0.86 13.51 -1.87
CA PHE A 65 -1.87 13.19 -0.84
C PHE A 65 -1.64 11.81 -0.20
N SER A 66 -1.12 10.85 -0.98
CA SER A 66 -0.84 9.49 -0.52
C SER A 66 0.24 9.44 0.57
N ALA A 67 1.21 10.36 0.53
CA ALA A 67 2.24 10.48 1.56
C ALA A 67 1.62 10.96 2.88
N HIS A 68 0.71 11.95 2.82
CA HIS A 68 -0.02 12.42 4.01
C HIS A 68 -0.84 11.29 4.65
N LEU A 69 -1.54 10.47 3.85
CA LEU A 69 -2.27 9.31 4.36
C LEU A 69 -1.34 8.29 5.02
N SER A 70 -0.16 8.07 4.44
CA SER A 70 0.84 7.14 4.98
C SER A 70 1.43 7.66 6.31
N HIS A 71 1.70 8.97 6.40
CA HIS A 71 2.16 9.59 7.64
C HIS A 71 1.11 9.49 8.74
N LEU A 72 -0.15 9.79 8.44
CA LEU A 72 -1.25 9.65 9.38
C LEU A 72 -1.38 8.20 9.89
N ALA A 73 -1.21 7.21 9.01
CA ALA A 73 -1.22 5.81 9.42
C ALA A 73 -0.06 5.49 10.39
N TRP A 74 1.14 5.99 10.11
CA TRP A 74 2.30 5.79 10.98
C TRP A 74 2.13 6.45 12.36
N GLU A 75 1.63 7.68 12.40
CA GLU A 75 1.32 8.39 13.64
C GLU A 75 0.26 7.67 14.47
N SER A 76 -0.78 7.13 13.81
CA SER A 76 -1.81 6.33 14.45
C SER A 76 -1.24 5.05 15.08
N ASP A 77 -0.36 4.34 14.36
CA ASP A 77 0.31 3.15 14.90
C ASP A 77 1.26 3.49 16.05
N ALA A 78 1.99 4.60 15.98
CA ALA A 78 2.84 5.07 17.06
C ALA A 78 2.03 5.42 18.31
N ALA A 79 0.93 6.17 18.16
CA ALA A 79 0.03 6.49 19.26
C ALA A 79 -0.57 5.24 19.91
N ARG A 80 -1.00 4.27 19.09
CA ARG A 80 -1.50 2.97 19.55
C ARG A 80 -0.47 2.25 20.41
N GLN A 81 0.80 2.22 20.00
CA GLN A 81 1.87 1.59 20.78
C GLN A 81 2.09 2.26 22.14
N LEU A 82 1.96 3.59 22.24
CA LEU A 82 2.08 4.30 23.51
C LEU A 82 0.94 3.91 24.47
N VAL A 83 -0.30 3.86 23.97
CA VAL A 83 -1.47 3.47 24.79
C VAL A 83 -1.31 2.05 25.34
N TYR A 84 -0.91 1.10 24.50
CA TYR A 84 -0.73 -0.30 24.93
C TYR A 84 0.53 -0.57 25.77
N ARG A 85 1.45 0.40 25.89
CA ARG A 85 2.61 0.31 26.81
C ARG A 85 2.34 0.98 28.15
N ALA A 86 1.38 1.90 28.21
CA ALA A 86 1.02 2.64 29.41
C ALA A 86 -0.01 1.90 30.30
N VAL A 87 -0.58 0.80 29.79
CA VAL A 87 -1.47 -0.15 30.48
C VAL A 87 -0.74 -1.48 30.62
#